data_AF-A0A842TY38-F1
#
_entry.id   AF-A0A842TY38-F1
#
_cell.length_a   1.000
_cell.length_b   1.000
_cell.length_c   1.000
_cell.angle_alpha   90.00
_cell.angle_beta   90.00
_cell.angle_gamma   90.00
#
_symmetry.space_group_name_H-M   'P 1'
#
loop_
_entity.id
_entity.type
_entity.pdbx_description
1 polymer ?
#
loop_
_entity_poly.entity_id
_entity_poly.type
_entity_poly.pdbx_seq_one_letter_code
_entity_poly.pdbx_strand_id
1 'polypeptide(L)'
;MARVFITGTTGFIGSHLLNEMINEDIKEFILLVRDEEKASEKLSAVIKKAKNKGKKIDFVIGDISKNNLGLSEQEIELARNCEEVYHLACNVSLSRKWKDKREIFRSNFKGTKNILEVFKNSDKLKQMYIFSSAYA
;
A
#
# COMPACT_ATOMS: atom_id res chain seq x y z
N MET A 1 0.04 -18.88 6.89
CA MET A 1 0.61 -18.20 5.72
C MET A 1 0.21 -16.73 5.79
N ALA A 2 1.17 -15.83 5.64
CA ALA A 2 1.02 -14.42 5.94
C ALA A 2 0.02 -13.71 4.99
N ARG A 3 -0.67 -12.70 5.53
CA ARG A 3 -1.40 -11.67 4.77
C ARG A 3 -0.62 -10.36 4.82
N VAL A 4 -0.47 -9.71 3.67
CA VAL A 4 0.34 -8.50 3.55
C VAL A 4 -0.48 -7.35 3.00
N PHE A 5 -0.41 -6.20 3.66
CA PHE A 5 -0.98 -4.95 3.17
C PHE A 5 0.10 -4.09 2.50
N ILE A 6 -0.16 -3.62 1.28
CA ILE A 6 0.82 -2.82 0.53
C ILE A 6 0.17 -1.56 -0.02
N THR A 7 0.84 -0.42 0.17
CA THR A 7 0.48 0.84 -0.51
C THR A 7 1.50 1.19 -1.58
N GLY A 8 1.05 1.82 -2.67
CA GLY A 8 1.96 2.32 -3.71
C GLY A 8 2.33 1.29 -4.77
N THR A 9 1.60 0.19 -4.88
CA THR A 9 1.83 -0.89 -5.87
C THR A 9 1.67 -0.47 -7.32
N THR A 10 0.93 0.62 -7.58
CA THR A 10 0.81 1.20 -8.94
C THR A 10 1.97 2.11 -9.33
N GLY A 11 2.92 2.34 -8.42
CA GLY A 11 4.18 3.04 -8.66
C GLY A 11 5.30 2.08 -9.06
N PHE A 12 6.44 2.65 -9.50
CA PHE A 12 7.57 1.88 -10.02
C PHE A 12 8.15 0.88 -8.99
N ILE A 13 8.56 1.34 -7.81
CA ILE A 13 9.15 0.44 -6.80
C ILE A 13 8.12 -0.56 -6.28
N GLY A 14 6.88 -0.10 -6.03
CA GLY A 14 5.83 -0.95 -5.45
C GLY A 14 5.39 -2.09 -6.35
N SER A 15 5.34 -1.91 -7.67
CA SER A 15 4.97 -2.98 -8.60
C SER A 15 6.05 -4.06 -8.68
N HIS A 16 7.33 -3.67 -8.67
CA HIS A 16 8.46 -4.59 -8.66
C HIS A 16 8.55 -5.34 -7.33
N LEU A 17 8.38 -4.65 -6.19
CA LEU A 17 8.30 -5.29 -4.88
C LEU A 17 7.20 -6.35 -4.85
N LEU A 18 5.98 -5.99 -5.26
CA LEU A 18 4.87 -6.95 -5.32
C LEU A 18 5.24 -8.15 -6.21
N ASN A 19 5.79 -7.93 -7.40
CA ASN A 19 6.19 -9.00 -8.31
C ASN A 19 7.19 -9.99 -7.69
N GLU A 20 8.17 -9.49 -6.91
CA GLU A 20 9.11 -10.35 -6.19
C GLU A 20 8.42 -11.11 -5.05
N MET A 21 7.59 -10.42 -4.25
CA MET A 21 6.85 -11.04 -3.14
C MET A 21 5.86 -12.13 -3.60
N ILE A 22 5.40 -12.09 -4.86
CA ILE A 22 4.63 -13.21 -5.44
C ILE A 22 5.42 -14.53 -5.43
N ASN A 23 6.75 -14.52 -5.28
CA ASN A 23 7.56 -15.73 -5.16
C ASN A 23 7.73 -16.27 -3.73
N GLU A 24 7.44 -15.47 -2.70
CA GLU A 24 7.66 -15.79 -1.28
C GLU A 24 6.55 -16.66 -0.67
N ASP A 25 6.65 -17.09 0.59
CA ASP A 25 5.57 -17.81 1.31
C ASP A 25 4.49 -16.87 1.88
N ILE A 26 3.82 -16.16 0.96
CA ILE A 26 2.71 -15.22 1.26
C ILE A 26 1.46 -15.71 0.54
N LYS A 27 0.35 -15.82 1.28
CA LYS A 27 -0.92 -16.33 0.75
C LYS A 27 -1.75 -15.27 0.06
N GLU A 28 -1.76 -14.06 0.61
CA GLU A 28 -2.73 -13.04 0.23
C GLU A 28 -2.13 -11.63 0.36
N PHE A 29 -2.43 -10.79 -0.63
CA PHE A 29 -2.03 -9.39 -0.67
C PHE A 29 -3.26 -8.50 -0.70
N ILE A 30 -3.29 -7.52 0.19
CA ILE A 30 -4.30 -6.47 0.23
C ILE A 30 -3.65 -5.19 -0.28
N LEU A 31 -4.08 -4.71 -1.44
CA LEU A 31 -3.46 -3.60 -2.14
C LEU A 31 -4.32 -2.33 -2.00
N LEU A 32 -3.78 -1.33 -1.30
CA LEU A 32 -4.43 -0.02 -1.24
C LEU A 32 -4.19 0.74 -2.56
N VAL A 33 -5.27 0.99 -3.29
CA VAL A 33 -5.25 1.67 -4.60
C VAL A 33 -6.29 2.77 -4.64
N ARG A 34 -6.08 3.79 -5.48
CA ARG A 34 -7.05 4.89 -5.65
C ARG A 34 -8.11 4.59 -6.72
N ASP A 35 -7.84 3.63 -7.58
CA ASP A 35 -8.61 3.28 -8.77
C ASP A 35 -8.28 1.82 -9.11
N GLU A 36 -9.24 0.93 -8.93
CA GLU A 36 -9.07 -0.52 -9.10
C GLU A 36 -8.86 -0.91 -10.56
N GLU A 37 -9.57 -0.29 -11.50
CA GLU A 37 -9.46 -0.60 -12.92
C GLU A 37 -8.05 -0.27 -13.43
N LYS A 38 -7.57 0.94 -13.13
CA LYS A 38 -6.19 1.35 -13.47
C LYS A 38 -5.14 0.49 -12.78
N ALA A 39 -5.39 0.07 -11.54
CA ALA A 39 -4.47 -0.81 -10.83
C ALA A 39 -4.41 -2.20 -11.47
N SER A 40 -5.58 -2.75 -11.82
CA SER A 40 -5.73 -4.06 -12.46
C SER A 40 -5.05 -4.10 -13.83
N GLU A 41 -5.20 -3.04 -14.63
CA GLU A 41 -4.51 -2.91 -15.92
C GLU A 41 -2.98 -2.92 -15.73
N LYS A 42 -2.46 -2.02 -14.88
CA LYS A 42 -1.02 -1.89 -14.60
C LYS A 42 -0.39 -3.14 -14.00
N LEU A 43 -1.14 -3.86 -13.16
CA LEU A 43 -0.65 -5.03 -12.43
C LEU A 43 -1.07 -6.36 -13.08
N SER A 44 -1.67 -6.34 -14.26
CA SER A 44 -2.24 -7.52 -14.94
C SER A 44 -1.29 -8.72 -15.00
N ALA A 45 -0.02 -8.50 -15.36
CA ALA A 45 1.00 -9.55 -15.39
C ALA A 45 1.28 -10.14 -13.98
N VAL A 46 1.35 -9.29 -12.96
CA VAL A 46 1.59 -9.68 -11.56
C VAL A 46 0.38 -10.44 -11.00
N ILE A 47 -0.83 -9.98 -11.29
CA ILE A 47 -2.08 -10.66 -10.91
C ILE A 47 -2.15 -12.04 -11.55
N LYS A 48 -1.83 -12.17 -12.84
CA LYS A 48 -1.76 -13.46 -13.52
C LYS A 48 -0.73 -14.40 -12.87
N LYS A 49 0.46 -13.87 -12.55
CA LYS A 49 1.51 -14.63 -11.84
C LYS A 49 1.04 -15.09 -10.47
N ALA A 50 0.40 -14.23 -9.68
CA ALA A 50 -0.15 -14.54 -8.37
C ALA A 50 -1.20 -15.66 -8.45
N LYS A 51 -2.15 -15.54 -9.39
CA LYS A 51 -3.17 -16.57 -9.64
C LYS A 51 -2.56 -17.92 -9.98
N ASN A 52 -1.56 -17.96 -10.87
CA ASN A 52 -0.86 -19.20 -11.24
C ASN A 52 -0.13 -19.85 -10.06
N LYS A 53 0.26 -19.06 -9.05
CA LYS A 53 0.88 -19.55 -7.81
C LYS A 53 -0.11 -19.78 -6.68
N GLY A 54 -1.42 -19.72 -6.95
CA GLY A 54 -2.46 -19.93 -5.93
C GLY A 54 -2.53 -18.81 -4.88
N LYS A 55 -2.00 -17.62 -5.18
CA LYS A 55 -2.02 -16.46 -4.29
C LYS A 55 -3.20 -15.56 -4.59
N LYS A 56 -3.76 -14.96 -3.53
CA LYS A 56 -4.87 -14.01 -3.63
C LYS A 56 -4.36 -12.57 -3.64
N ILE A 57 -4.96 -11.73 -4.48
CA ILE A 57 -4.77 -10.29 -4.48
C ILE A 57 -6.15 -9.67 -4.39
N ASP A 58 -6.37 -8.86 -3.36
CA ASP A 58 -7.56 -8.02 -3.23
C ASP A 58 -7.17 -6.55 -3.30
N PHE A 59 -8.05 -5.76 -3.90
CA PHE A 59 -7.94 -4.31 -3.89
C PHE A 59 -8.81 -3.73 -2.79
N VAL A 60 -8.26 -2.70 -2.15
CA VAL A 60 -9.01 -1.83 -1.24
C VAL A 60 -8.89 -0.42 -1.78
N ILE A 61 -10.03 0.23 -2.03
CA ILE A 61 -10.05 1.54 -2.69
C ILE A 61 -9.94 2.63 -1.64
N GLY A 62 -8.80 3.32 -1.61
CA GLY A 62 -8.54 4.36 -0.63
C GLY A 62 -7.42 5.33 -1.01
N ASP A 63 -7.23 6.32 -0.15
CA ASP A 63 -6.23 7.36 -0.28
C ASP A 63 -5.56 7.60 1.06
N ILE A 64 -4.24 7.43 1.10
CA ILE A 64 -3.44 7.60 2.32
C ILE A 64 -3.65 8.97 2.97
N SER A 65 -3.96 10.01 2.21
CA SER A 65 -4.16 11.36 2.74
C SER A 65 -5.49 11.57 3.49
N LYS A 66 -6.42 10.62 3.40
CA LYS A 66 -7.72 10.67 4.08
C LYS A 66 -7.66 10.00 5.44
N ASN A 67 -8.50 10.46 6.37
CA ASN A 67 -8.72 9.78 7.65
C ASN A 67 -9.13 8.33 7.40
N ASN A 68 -8.58 7.40 8.18
CA ASN A 68 -8.75 5.96 8.01
C ASN A 68 -8.49 5.48 6.57
N LEU A 69 -7.62 6.17 5.83
CA LEU A 69 -7.30 5.92 4.43
C LEU A 69 -8.52 6.05 3.48
N GLY A 70 -9.65 6.59 3.96
CA GLY A 70 -10.92 6.64 3.24
C GLY A 70 -11.67 5.32 3.21
N LEU A 71 -11.34 4.38 4.10
CA LEU A 71 -11.91 3.03 4.15
C LEU A 71 -13.13 2.96 5.05
N SER A 72 -14.01 2.01 4.74
CA SER A 72 -15.06 1.55 5.65
C SER A 72 -14.48 0.75 6.82
N GLU A 73 -15.25 0.60 7.91
CA GLU A 73 -14.84 -0.21 9.07
C GLU A 73 -14.51 -1.67 8.68
N GLN A 74 -15.23 -2.24 7.72
CA GLN A 74 -14.98 -3.60 7.22
C GLN A 74 -13.64 -3.71 6.51
N GLU A 75 -13.28 -2.72 5.69
CA GLU A 75 -11.99 -2.66 5.00
C GLU A 75 -10.84 -2.34 5.96
N ILE A 76 -11.09 -1.55 7.01
CA ILE A 76 -10.12 -1.32 8.09
C ILE A 76 -9.82 -2.64 8.82
N GLU A 77 -10.84 -3.42 9.16
CA GLU A 77 -10.66 -4.74 9.78
C GLU A 77 -9.97 -5.73 8.84
N LEU A 78 -10.27 -5.67 7.54
CA LEU A 78 -9.53 -6.45 6.54
C LEU A 78 -8.04 -6.07 6.52
N ALA A 79 -7.73 -4.77 6.52
CA ALA A 79 -6.35 -4.27 6.57
C ALA A 79 -5.65 -4.70 7.87
N ARG A 80 -6.30 -4.53 9.03
CA ARG A 80 -5.77 -4.92 10.35
C ARG A 80 -5.54 -6.41 10.52
N ASN A 81 -6.18 -7.25 9.72
CA ASN A 81 -5.92 -8.69 9.68
C ASN A 81 -4.64 -9.07 8.89
N CYS A 82 -3.89 -8.08 8.38
CA CYS A 82 -2.58 -8.30 7.78
C CYS A 82 -1.48 -8.36 8.85
N GLU A 83 -0.51 -9.25 8.63
CA GLU A 83 0.63 -9.46 9.54
C GLU A 83 1.80 -8.54 9.20
N GLU A 84 1.90 -8.11 7.95
CA GLU A 84 2.93 -7.18 7.49
C GLU A 84 2.34 -6.03 6.69
N VAL A 85 2.93 -4.85 6.84
CA VAL A 85 2.56 -3.63 6.10
C VAL A 85 3.78 -3.09 5.37
N TYR A 86 3.66 -2.89 4.05
CA TYR A 86 4.67 -2.23 3.23
C TYR A 86 4.12 -0.90 2.73
N HIS A 87 4.60 0.20 3.29
CA HIS A 87 4.16 1.55 2.96
C HIS A 87 5.13 2.23 1.99
N LEU A 88 4.80 2.20 0.70
CA LEU A 88 5.59 2.86 -0.37
C LEU A 88 4.87 4.05 -1.00
N ALA A 89 3.56 4.19 -0.76
CA ALA A 89 2.79 5.29 -1.36
C ALA A 89 3.27 6.64 -0.82
N CYS A 90 3.80 7.46 -1.72
CA CYS A 90 4.22 8.84 -1.45
C CYS A 90 4.13 9.68 -2.73
N ASN A 91 4.14 11.01 -2.57
CA ASN A 91 4.43 11.94 -3.65
C ASN A 91 5.95 12.15 -3.74
N VAL A 92 6.53 11.75 -4.86
CA VAL A 92 7.97 11.82 -5.16
C VAL A 92 8.38 13.11 -5.89
N SER A 93 7.49 14.09 -6.01
CA SER A 93 7.79 15.35 -6.69
C SER A 93 8.95 16.08 -6.01
N LEU A 94 9.99 16.40 -6.78
CA LEU A 94 11.13 17.23 -6.34
C LEU A 94 10.89 18.73 -6.60
N SER A 95 9.70 19.09 -7.09
CA SER A 95 9.37 20.48 -7.39
C SER A 95 9.31 21.32 -6.11
N ARG A 96 9.94 22.49 -6.16
CA ARG A 96 9.96 23.46 -5.04
C ARG A 96 8.71 24.34 -4.97
N LYS A 97 7.74 24.16 -5.88
CA LYS A 97 6.51 24.96 -5.88
C LYS A 97 5.69 24.69 -4.61
N TRP A 98 5.08 25.73 -4.06
CA TRP A 98 4.27 25.64 -2.84
C TRP A 98 3.11 24.65 -2.93
N LYS A 99 2.49 24.50 -4.10
CA LYS A 99 1.44 23.51 -4.33
C LYS A 99 1.97 22.08 -4.11
N ASP A 100 3.18 21.81 -4.58
CA ASP A 100 3.82 20.50 -4.43
C ASP A 100 4.22 20.25 -2.98
N LYS A 101 4.70 21.26 -2.25
CA LYS A 101 4.97 21.14 -0.80
C LYS A 101 3.73 20.76 0.01
N ARG A 102 2.57 21.34 -0.29
CA ARG A 102 1.30 21.00 0.39
C ARG A 102 0.87 19.56 0.09
N GLU A 103 0.96 19.14 -1.17
CA GLU A 103 0.63 17.77 -1.55
C GLU A 103 1.61 16.75 -0.96
N ILE A 104 2.91 17.07 -0.90
CA ILE A 104 3.92 16.25 -0.24
C ILE A 104 3.61 16.12 1.25
N PHE A 105 3.31 17.22 1.94
CA PHE A 105 2.93 17.14 3.36
C PHE A 105 1.65 16.31 3.57
N ARG A 106 0.66 16.49 2.68
CA ARG A 106 -0.62 15.79 2.74
C ARG A 106 -0.48 14.29 2.46
N SER A 107 0.37 13.89 1.53
CA SER A 107 0.55 12.48 1.17
C SER A 107 1.63 11.81 2.01
N ASN A 108 2.81 12.40 2.14
CA ASN A 108 3.94 11.75 2.80
C ASN A 108 3.82 11.85 4.32
N PHE A 109 3.63 13.05 4.87
CA PHE A 109 3.54 13.19 6.33
C PHE A 109 2.20 12.70 6.88
N LYS A 110 1.08 13.31 6.43
CA LYS A 110 -0.25 12.91 6.91
C LYS A 110 -0.61 11.49 6.48
N GLY A 111 -0.20 11.06 5.29
CA GLY A 111 -0.49 9.70 4.84
C GLY A 111 0.23 8.63 5.63
N THR A 112 1.50 8.83 5.97
CA THR A 112 2.19 7.92 6.91
C THR A 112 1.51 7.93 8.28
N LYS A 113 1.10 9.11 8.81
CA LYS A 113 0.32 9.16 10.05
C LYS A 113 -0.96 8.33 9.95
N ASN A 114 -1.73 8.47 8.88
CA ASN A 114 -2.99 7.73 8.71
C ASN A 114 -2.78 6.21 8.63
N ILE A 115 -1.70 5.76 8.02
CA ILE A 115 -1.31 4.33 8.02
C ILE A 115 -1.05 3.86 9.44
N LEU A 116 -0.26 4.61 10.22
CA LEU A 116 -0.01 4.29 11.62
C LEU A 116 -1.31 4.25 12.44
N GLU A 117 -2.22 5.21 12.23
CA GLU A 117 -3.51 5.27 12.93
C GLU A 117 -4.43 4.08 12.62
N VAL A 118 -4.45 3.59 11.37
CA VAL A 118 -5.23 2.40 11.02
C VAL A 118 -4.68 1.16 11.74
N PHE A 119 -3.36 1.02 11.76
CA PHE A 119 -2.71 -0.19 12.25
C PHE A 119 -2.35 -0.19 13.74
N LYS A 120 -2.43 0.94 14.45
CA LYS A 120 -2.04 1.06 15.87
C LYS A 120 -2.78 0.09 16.81
N ASN A 121 -3.98 -0.34 16.43
CA ASN A 121 -4.83 -1.24 17.19
C ASN A 121 -4.94 -2.64 16.53
N SER A 122 -4.00 -3.00 15.65
CA SER A 122 -3.97 -4.34 15.06
C SER A 122 -3.29 -5.32 16.02
N ASP A 123 -4.01 -6.38 16.40
CA ASP A 123 -3.45 -7.51 17.16
C ASP A 123 -2.67 -8.50 16.27
N LYS A 124 -2.71 -8.31 14.94
CA LYS A 124 -2.07 -9.22 13.96
C LYS A 124 -0.77 -8.67 13.41
N LEU A 125 -0.58 -7.34 13.42
CA LEU A 125 0.59 -6.70 12.84
C LEU A 125 1.86 -7.15 13.57
N LYS A 126 2.77 -7.77 12.82
CA LYS A 126 4.10 -8.18 13.29
C LYS A 126 5.17 -7.17 12.90
N GLN A 127 5.07 -6.62 11.68
CA GLN A 127 6.08 -5.71 11.15
C GLN A 127 5.48 -4.69 10.19
N MET A 128 5.94 -3.45 10.28
CA MET A 128 5.67 -2.40 9.30
C MET A 128 6.99 -1.91 8.69
N TYR A 129 7.02 -1.81 7.37
CA TYR A 129 8.14 -1.31 6.58
C TYR A 129 7.73 0.02 5.95
N ILE A 130 8.43 1.10 6.32
CA ILE A 130 8.21 2.45 5.80
C ILE A 130 9.38 2.81 4.90
N PHE A 131 9.08 3.13 3.64
CA PHE A 131 10.10 3.48 2.67
C PHE A 131 10.35 4.99 2.69
N SER A 132 11.62 5.36 2.80
CA SER A 132 12.08 6.74 2.79
C SER A 132 13.04 6.99 1.62
N SER A 133 13.67 8.16 1.59
CA SER A 133 14.66 8.54 0.59
C SER A 133 15.95 8.97 1.25
N ALA A 134 17.09 8.66 0.61
CA ALA A 134 18.40 9.21 0.96
C ALA A 134 18.63 10.63 0.40
N TYR A 135 17.61 11.21 -0.25
CA TYR A 135 17.66 12.57 -0.78
C TYR A 135 17.89 13.58 0.35
N ALA A 136 19.03 14.27 0.27
CA ALA A 136 19.46 15.33 1.20
C ALA A 136 19.12 16.72 0.65
#